data_AF-A0A1H9S8L6-F1
#
_entry.id   AF-A0A1H9S8L6-F1
#
_cell.length_a   1.000
_cell.length_b   1.000
_cell.length_c   1.000
_cell.angle_alpha   90.00
_cell.angle_beta   90.00
_cell.angle_gamma   90.00
#
_symmetry.space_group_name_H-M   'P 1'
#
loop_
_entity.id
_entity.type
_entity.pdbx_description
1 polymer ?
#
loop_
_entity_poly.entity_id
_entity_poly.type
_entity_poly.pdbx_seq_one_letter_code
_entity_poly.pdbx_strand_id
1 'polypeptide(L)'
;MSFMERVGAADEGCLTGVSGEALLQTPCGARRAEFVRPGDLIVTRTGGLRPVRLVWTHRIGRARMQADPGTAPVRLAARALGPMMPARGFLLAPAHRVLLPGWMLEDGGADGGLLEAGALAGGTDAAWRDRAAEEVTFYNFVFDRHEVLCASGLPVETFRPRPDLLDRFDAGTRLELVRRFPALRRSEQAFPALPVPVAPAASYLAAME
;
A
#
# COMPACT_ATOMS: atom_id res chain seq x y z
N MET A 1 -12.58 -15.00 -24.61
CA MET A 1 -12.84 -14.51 -23.24
C MET A 1 -11.53 -13.99 -22.67
N SER A 2 -11.26 -12.69 -22.77
CA SER A 2 -10.03 -12.06 -22.27
C SER A 2 -10.23 -11.67 -20.81
N PHE A 3 -9.55 -12.34 -19.89
CA PHE A 3 -9.62 -12.09 -18.45
C PHE A 3 -8.19 -11.84 -17.95
N MET A 4 -7.55 -10.77 -18.42
CA MET A 4 -6.12 -10.52 -18.17
C MET A 4 -5.72 -9.04 -17.99
N GLU A 5 -6.66 -8.12 -17.78
CA GLU A 5 -6.27 -6.71 -17.73
C GLU A 5 -5.86 -6.29 -16.31
N ARG A 6 -4.54 -6.15 -16.14
CA ARG A 6 -4.00 -5.18 -15.20
C ARG A 6 -4.55 -3.82 -15.60
N VAL A 7 -5.16 -3.17 -14.65
CA VAL A 7 -5.89 -1.94 -14.89
C VAL A 7 -4.91 -0.76 -14.94
N GLY A 8 -5.08 0.11 -15.93
CA GLY A 8 -4.20 1.26 -16.25
C GLY A 8 -4.18 2.35 -15.18
N ALA A 9 -3.21 3.25 -15.28
CA ALA A 9 -2.79 4.17 -14.21
C ALA A 9 -3.89 5.16 -13.74
N ALA A 10 -4.04 5.27 -12.41
CA ALA A 10 -4.66 6.43 -11.76
C ALA A 10 -3.79 7.67 -11.94
N ASP A 11 -4.44 8.79 -12.20
CA ASP A 11 -3.78 10.07 -12.32
C ASP A 11 -3.70 10.77 -10.95
N GLU A 12 -2.56 11.44 -10.76
CA GLU A 12 -2.24 12.50 -9.79
C GLU A 12 -2.48 12.34 -8.26
N GLY A 13 -3.45 11.58 -7.77
CA GLY A 13 -3.90 11.71 -6.37
C GLY A 13 -3.76 10.50 -5.44
N CYS A 14 -3.32 9.33 -5.92
CA CYS A 14 -3.24 8.12 -5.08
C CYS A 14 -1.90 7.39 -5.25
N LEU A 15 -0.83 7.97 -4.70
CA LEU A 15 0.50 7.38 -4.69
C LEU A 15 0.61 6.29 -3.61
N THR A 16 -0.13 5.21 -3.81
CA THR A 16 -0.18 4.04 -2.93
C THR A 16 0.36 2.79 -3.62
N GLY A 17 0.79 1.80 -2.85
CA GLY A 17 1.18 0.49 -3.36
C GLY A 17 2.61 0.11 -3.00
N VAL A 18 2.92 -1.15 -3.23
CA VAL A 18 4.23 -1.75 -3.00
C VAL A 18 4.94 -1.97 -4.33
N SER A 19 6.26 -1.87 -4.32
CA SER A 19 7.08 -2.18 -5.50
C SER A 19 7.03 -3.66 -5.90
N GLY A 20 7.37 -3.96 -7.16
CA GLY A 20 7.23 -5.30 -7.73
C GLY A 20 8.08 -6.38 -7.05
N GLU A 21 9.21 -6.01 -6.46
CA GLU A 21 10.10 -6.90 -5.71
C GLU A 21 9.58 -7.26 -4.30
N ALA A 22 8.54 -6.58 -3.82
CA ALA A 22 7.96 -6.87 -2.52
C ALA A 22 7.42 -8.31 -2.47
N LEU A 23 7.72 -9.02 -1.40
CA LEU A 23 7.33 -10.43 -1.25
C LEU A 23 6.04 -10.55 -0.44
N LEU A 24 4.98 -11.04 -1.07
CA LEU A 24 3.68 -11.27 -0.44
C LEU A 24 3.56 -12.74 -0.03
N GLN A 25 3.01 -12.98 1.16
CA GLN A 25 2.81 -14.34 1.65
C GLN A 25 1.63 -15.01 0.94
N THR A 26 1.85 -16.21 0.41
CA THR A 26 0.83 -17.05 -0.23
C THR A 26 0.84 -18.44 0.42
N PRO A 27 -0.19 -19.29 0.22
CA PRO A 27 -0.19 -20.67 0.71
C PRO A 27 1.03 -21.50 0.29
N CYS A 28 1.61 -21.16 -0.87
CA CYS A 28 2.74 -21.90 -1.46
C CYS A 28 4.10 -21.21 -1.21
N GLY A 29 4.16 -20.30 -0.23
CA GLY A 29 5.34 -19.49 0.06
C GLY A 29 5.26 -18.07 -0.50
N ALA A 30 6.35 -17.32 -0.34
CA ALA A 30 6.39 -15.92 -0.72
C ALA A 30 6.42 -15.74 -2.25
N ARG A 31 5.60 -14.81 -2.77
CA ARG A 31 5.53 -14.45 -4.19
C ARG A 31 5.79 -12.96 -4.36
N ARG A 32 6.55 -12.57 -5.39
CA ARG A 32 6.72 -11.15 -5.74
C ARG A 32 5.38 -10.51 -6.11
N ALA A 33 5.17 -9.28 -5.64
CA ALA A 33 3.96 -8.50 -5.85
C ALA A 33 3.61 -8.37 -7.35
N GLU A 34 4.61 -8.20 -8.21
CA GLU A 34 4.40 -8.08 -9.66
C GLU A 34 3.84 -9.34 -10.35
N PHE A 35 3.95 -10.51 -9.71
CA PHE A 35 3.42 -11.77 -10.22
C PHE A 35 2.05 -12.13 -9.66
N VAL A 36 1.54 -11.37 -8.69
CA VAL A 36 0.21 -11.57 -8.15
C VAL A 36 -0.86 -11.15 -9.15
N ARG A 37 -1.91 -11.95 -9.29
CA ARG A 37 -3.03 -11.77 -10.21
C ARG A 37 -4.36 -11.87 -9.46
N PRO A 38 -5.44 -11.30 -10.02
CA PRO A 38 -6.79 -11.56 -9.50
C PRO A 38 -7.05 -13.07 -9.39
N GLY A 39 -7.61 -13.51 -8.27
CA GLY A 39 -7.84 -14.91 -7.93
C GLY A 39 -6.76 -15.54 -7.05
N ASP A 40 -5.54 -14.99 -7.02
CA ASP A 40 -4.48 -15.50 -6.16
C ASP A 40 -4.85 -15.34 -4.67
N LEU A 41 -4.55 -16.35 -3.86
CA LEU A 41 -4.72 -16.32 -2.42
C LEU A 41 -3.50 -15.67 -1.74
N ILE A 42 -3.76 -14.61 -0.99
CA ILE A 42 -2.76 -13.90 -0.18
C ILE A 42 -3.10 -14.06 1.30
N VAL A 43 -2.09 -14.26 2.13
CA VAL A 43 -2.22 -14.25 3.59
C VAL A 43 -2.41 -12.81 4.06
N THR A 44 -3.55 -12.53 4.67
CA THR A 44 -3.88 -11.26 5.31
C THR A 44 -3.92 -11.44 6.83
N ARG A 45 -3.51 -10.41 7.57
CA ARG A 45 -3.51 -10.39 9.03
C ARG A 45 -4.94 -10.37 9.58
N THR A 46 -5.86 -9.74 8.87
CA THR A 46 -7.25 -9.51 9.28
C THR A 46 -8.22 -10.64 8.87
N GLY A 47 -7.89 -11.38 7.82
CA GLY A 47 -8.84 -12.28 7.15
C GLY A 47 -8.32 -13.67 6.81
N GLY A 48 -7.07 -14.00 7.13
CA GLY A 48 -6.45 -15.27 6.74
C GLY A 48 -6.15 -15.30 5.24
N LEU A 49 -6.48 -16.40 4.56
CA LEU A 49 -6.29 -16.49 3.10
C LEU A 49 -7.42 -15.80 2.36
N ARG A 50 -7.11 -14.74 1.62
CA ARG A 50 -8.08 -13.97 0.84
C ARG A 50 -7.72 -13.95 -0.65
N PRO A 51 -8.69 -14.15 -1.56
CA PRO A 51 -8.45 -14.01 -2.99
C PRO A 51 -8.35 -12.53 -3.38
N VAL A 52 -7.31 -12.19 -4.14
CA VAL A 52 -7.18 -10.86 -4.74
C VAL A 52 -8.31 -10.65 -5.74
N ARG A 53 -9.06 -9.57 -5.61
CA ARG A 53 -10.17 -9.22 -6.51
C ARG A 53 -9.74 -8.32 -7.64
N LEU A 54 -8.74 -7.47 -7.41
CA LEU A 54 -8.16 -6.61 -8.42
C LEU A 54 -6.70 -6.34 -8.09
N VAL A 55 -5.89 -6.27 -9.14
CA VAL A 55 -4.53 -5.71 -9.10
C VAL A 55 -4.53 -4.51 -10.02
N TRP A 56 -4.23 -3.35 -9.46
CA TRP A 56 -4.07 -2.12 -10.21
C TRP A 56 -2.63 -1.60 -10.02
N THR A 57 -2.10 -0.94 -11.05
CA THR A 57 -0.72 -0.47 -11.05
C THR A 57 -0.60 0.96 -11.53
N HIS A 58 0.35 1.69 -10.99
CA HIS A 58 0.80 2.96 -11.55
C HIS A 58 2.32 3.07 -11.50
N ARG A 59 2.84 4.01 -12.28
CA ARG A 59 4.26 4.18 -12.52
C ARG A 59 4.65 5.60 -12.18
N ILE A 60 5.76 5.73 -11.44
CA ILE A 60 6.39 7.01 -11.14
C ILE A 60 7.75 7.01 -11.80
N GLY A 61 7.95 7.94 -12.74
CA GLY A 61 9.23 8.17 -13.39
C GLY A 61 9.97 9.38 -12.83
N ARG A 62 11.27 9.47 -13.14
CA ARG A 62 12.18 10.54 -12.69
C ARG A 62 11.66 11.96 -12.92
N ALA A 63 11.08 12.25 -14.08
CA ALA A 63 10.56 13.58 -14.38
C ALA A 63 9.50 14.03 -13.35
N ARG A 64 8.62 13.12 -12.93
CA ARG A 64 7.60 13.41 -11.90
C ARG A 64 8.24 13.63 -10.53
N MET A 65 9.23 12.83 -10.16
CA MET A 65 9.96 12.98 -8.90
C MET A 65 10.79 14.27 -8.83
N GLN A 66 11.26 14.77 -9.98
CA GLN A 66 11.94 16.06 -10.09
C GLN A 66 10.97 17.24 -9.98
N ALA A 67 9.78 17.14 -10.60
CA ALA A 67 8.75 18.16 -10.53
C ALA A 67 8.11 18.25 -9.13
N ASP A 68 7.87 17.11 -8.49
CA ASP A 68 7.37 17.00 -7.12
C ASP A 68 8.17 15.94 -6.34
N PRO A 69 9.18 16.38 -5.55
CA PRO A 69 9.98 15.49 -4.69
C PRO A 69 9.17 14.72 -3.64
N GLY A 70 7.94 15.16 -3.34
CA GLY A 70 7.00 14.45 -2.47
C GLY A 70 6.49 13.14 -3.07
N THR A 71 6.59 12.98 -4.40
CA THR A 71 6.21 11.75 -5.10
C THR A 71 7.28 10.67 -5.10
N ALA A 72 8.50 10.99 -4.64
CA ALA A 72 9.59 10.03 -4.60
C ALA A 72 9.23 8.80 -3.74
N PRO A 73 9.56 7.59 -4.21
CA PRO A 73 9.32 6.34 -3.48
C PRO A 73 10.03 6.38 -2.13
N VAL A 74 9.42 5.76 -1.12
CA VAL A 74 10.07 5.55 0.16
C VAL A 74 10.77 4.21 0.14
N ARG A 75 12.10 4.24 0.23
CA ARG A 75 12.93 3.05 0.35
C ARG A 75 13.05 2.68 1.82
N LEU A 76 12.72 1.43 2.11
CA LEU A 76 12.95 0.81 3.40
C LEU A 76 14.08 -0.20 3.23
N ALA A 77 15.16 -0.05 3.97
CA ALA A 77 16.17 -1.08 4.11
C ALA A 77 15.63 -2.25 4.95
N ALA A 78 16.30 -3.40 4.90
CA ALA A 78 15.97 -4.48 5.81
C ALA A 78 16.13 -4.00 7.26
N ARG A 79 15.16 -4.34 8.11
CA ARG A 79 15.09 -3.99 9.54
C ARG A 79 14.94 -2.49 9.83
N ALA A 80 14.45 -1.70 8.87
CA ALA A 80 14.28 -0.26 9.04
C ALA A 80 13.42 0.13 10.25
N LEU A 81 12.39 -0.65 10.58
CA LEU A 81 11.42 -0.39 11.66
C LEU A 81 11.54 -1.43 12.78
N GLY A 82 12.67 -2.11 12.88
CA GLY A 82 12.94 -3.14 13.88
C GLY A 82 13.18 -4.53 13.30
N PRO A 83 13.35 -5.54 14.17
CA PRO A 83 13.66 -6.91 13.75
C PRO A 83 12.61 -7.44 12.78
N MET A 84 13.05 -7.86 11.59
CA MET A 84 12.21 -8.38 10.51
C MET A 84 11.19 -7.40 9.90
N MET A 85 11.28 -6.10 10.19
CA MET A 85 10.38 -5.06 9.64
C MET A 85 11.16 -4.01 8.85
N PRO A 86 11.19 -4.08 7.50
CA PRO A 86 10.91 -5.27 6.71
C PRO A 86 12.03 -6.32 6.81
N ALA A 87 11.74 -7.58 6.53
CA ALA A 87 12.72 -8.66 6.46
C ALA A 87 13.67 -8.51 5.26
N ARG A 88 13.19 -7.87 4.19
CA ARG A 88 13.97 -7.50 3.00
C ARG A 88 13.60 -6.09 2.57
N GLY A 89 14.59 -5.29 2.20
CA GLY A 89 14.33 -3.94 1.72
C GLY A 89 13.53 -3.90 0.42
N PHE A 90 12.66 -2.90 0.28
CA PHE A 90 11.80 -2.67 -0.88
C PHE A 90 11.31 -1.21 -0.91
N LEU A 91 10.60 -0.84 -1.96
CA LEU A 91 10.01 0.50 -2.10
C LEU A 91 8.51 0.50 -1.81
N LEU A 92 8.06 1.58 -1.16
CA LEU A 92 6.66 1.95 -0.97
C LEU A 92 6.35 3.26 -1.68
N ALA A 93 5.14 3.39 -2.18
CA ALA A 93 4.65 4.69 -2.62
C ALA A 93 4.40 5.59 -1.39
N PRO A 94 4.66 6.90 -1.47
CA PRO A 94 4.72 7.77 -0.29
C PRO A 94 3.42 7.88 0.52
N ALA A 95 2.25 7.71 -0.10
CA ALA A 95 0.96 7.73 0.58
C ALA A 95 0.47 6.33 1.00
N HIS A 96 1.25 5.27 0.77
CA HIS A 96 0.87 3.93 1.19
C HIS A 96 1.03 3.78 2.70
N ARG A 97 0.03 3.21 3.38
CA ARG A 97 0.07 3.11 4.84
C ARG A 97 0.63 1.77 5.31
N VAL A 98 1.48 1.89 6.32
CA VAL A 98 2.09 0.80 7.06
C VAL A 98 1.41 0.70 8.41
N LEU A 99 1.06 -0.50 8.84
CA LEU A 99 0.53 -0.72 10.18
C LEU A 99 1.69 -0.86 11.16
N LEU A 100 1.85 0.14 12.02
CA LEU A 100 2.84 0.14 13.09
C LEU A 100 2.23 -0.37 14.40
N PRO A 101 2.92 -1.20 15.18
CA PRO A 101 2.55 -1.48 16.57
C PRO A 101 2.53 -0.19 17.40
N GLY A 102 1.69 -0.18 18.43
CA GLY A 102 1.45 1.03 19.21
C GLY A 102 2.66 1.54 19.98
N TRP A 103 3.64 0.70 20.32
CA TRP A 103 4.88 1.18 20.98
C TRP A 103 5.78 2.03 20.07
N MET A 104 5.55 2.04 18.74
CA MET A 104 6.23 2.93 17.79
C MET A 104 5.47 4.24 17.56
N LEU A 105 4.42 4.50 18.31
CA LEU A 105 3.57 5.67 18.17
C LEU A 105 3.27 6.22 19.57
N GLU A 106 3.50 7.52 19.77
CA GLU A 106 3.28 8.18 21.07
C GLU A 106 1.87 7.90 21.66
N ASP A 107 0.84 7.87 20.81
CA ASP A 107 -0.56 7.59 21.16
C ASP A 107 -1.08 6.27 20.57
N GLY A 108 -0.19 5.31 20.29
CA GLY A 108 -0.49 4.14 19.47
C GLY A 108 -1.46 3.10 20.04
N GLY A 109 -1.70 3.12 21.36
CA GLY A 109 -2.57 2.15 22.04
C GLY A 109 -2.16 0.67 21.82
N ALA A 110 -3.07 -0.26 22.10
CA ALA A 110 -2.81 -1.69 21.90
C ALA A 110 -2.90 -2.13 20.43
N ASP A 111 -3.76 -1.48 19.65
CA ASP A 111 -4.07 -1.87 18.27
C ASP A 111 -3.08 -1.28 17.24
N GLY A 112 -2.26 -0.30 17.65
CA GLY A 112 -1.32 0.40 16.79
C GLY A 112 -2.00 1.42 15.87
N GLY A 113 -1.33 1.80 14.79
CA GLY A 113 -1.81 2.82 13.87
C GLY A 113 -1.28 2.68 12.46
N LEU A 114 -2.05 3.18 11.49
CA LEU A 114 -1.66 3.26 10.10
C LEU A 114 -0.89 4.56 9.84
N LEU A 115 0.38 4.45 9.46
CA LEU A 115 1.23 5.59 9.14
C LEU A 115 1.59 5.58 7.65
N GLU A 116 1.49 6.74 7.00
CA GLU A 116 1.93 6.89 5.61
C GLU A 116 3.45 6.72 5.49
N ALA A 117 3.88 5.97 4.47
CA ALA A 117 5.30 5.67 4.26
C ALA A 117 6.15 6.94 4.16
N GLY A 118 5.61 8.03 3.60
CA GLY A 118 6.28 9.32 3.49
C GLY A 118 6.73 9.90 4.84
N ALA A 119 6.06 9.55 5.94
CA ALA A 119 6.43 9.95 7.29
C ALA A 119 7.54 9.07 7.91
N LEU A 120 7.68 7.82 7.43
CA LEU A 120 8.77 6.93 7.86
C LEU A 120 10.14 7.46 7.44
N ALA A 121 10.19 8.16 6.29
CA ALA A 121 11.43 8.64 5.68
C ALA A 121 12.22 9.69 6.50
N GLY A 122 11.72 10.08 7.68
CA GLY A 122 12.40 10.98 8.61
C GLY A 122 12.63 10.41 10.01
N GLY A 123 12.21 9.17 10.30
CA GLY A 123 12.36 8.57 11.64
C GLY A 123 13.62 7.73 11.83
N THR A 124 14.28 7.30 10.75
CA THR A 124 15.47 6.44 10.79
C THR A 124 16.27 6.55 9.49
N ASP A 125 17.59 6.43 9.57
CA ASP A 125 18.47 6.40 8.39
C ASP A 125 18.19 5.19 7.46
N ALA A 126 17.50 4.17 7.96
CA ALA A 126 17.12 2.99 7.20
C ALA A 126 15.84 3.17 6.37
N ALA A 127 15.17 4.32 6.47
CA ALA A 127 13.98 4.68 5.71
C ALA A 127 14.17 6.08 5.10
N TRP A 128 14.12 6.20 3.77
CA TRP A 128 14.33 7.49 3.12
C TRP A 128 13.57 7.61 1.81
N ARG A 129 13.39 8.84 1.33
CA ARG A 129 12.85 9.10 -0.01
C ARG A 129 13.95 8.87 -1.06
N ASP A 130 13.77 7.86 -1.89
CA ASP A 130 14.71 7.49 -2.94
C ASP A 130 14.50 8.35 -4.19
N ARG A 131 15.11 9.53 -4.18
CA ARG A 131 15.10 10.50 -5.29
C ARG A 131 16.01 10.08 -6.46
N ALA A 132 16.80 9.02 -6.30
CA ALA A 132 17.69 8.50 -7.33
C ALA A 132 17.03 7.42 -8.18
N ALA A 133 15.82 6.97 -7.82
CA ALA A 133 15.05 6.04 -8.64
C ALA A 133 14.77 6.63 -10.03
N GLU A 134 15.02 5.86 -11.08
CA GLU A 134 14.69 6.27 -12.45
C GLU A 134 13.20 6.08 -12.73
N GLU A 135 12.67 4.91 -12.34
CA GLU A 135 11.29 4.53 -12.55
C GLU A 135 10.88 3.41 -11.58
N VAL A 136 9.67 3.50 -11.04
CA VAL A 136 9.10 2.47 -10.16
C VAL A 136 7.65 2.21 -10.55
N THR A 137 7.28 0.94 -10.63
CA THR A 137 5.87 0.51 -10.75
C THR A 137 5.38 0.03 -9.40
N PHE A 138 4.27 0.59 -8.94
CA PHE A 138 3.60 0.22 -7.70
C PHE A 138 2.39 -0.66 -7.98
N TYR A 139 2.23 -1.67 -7.14
CA TYR A 139 1.16 -2.67 -7.20
C TYR A 139 0.22 -2.48 -6.01
N ASN A 140 -1.06 -2.37 -6.32
CA ASN A 140 -2.13 -2.23 -5.36
C ASN A 140 -3.05 -3.45 -5.45
N PHE A 141 -3.41 -3.98 -4.29
CA PHE A 141 -4.23 -5.18 -4.16
C PHE A 141 -5.56 -4.81 -3.53
N VAL A 142 -6.65 -5.25 -4.15
CA VAL A 142 -8.00 -5.04 -3.63
C VAL A 142 -8.60 -6.41 -3.30
N PHE A 143 -9.23 -6.50 -2.14
CA PHE A 143 -9.92 -7.70 -1.66
C PHE A 143 -11.42 -7.42 -1.49
N ASP A 144 -12.19 -8.39 -1.00
CA ASP A 144 -13.63 -8.19 -0.69
C ASP A 144 -13.86 -7.21 0.47
N ARG A 145 -12.84 -7.03 1.31
CA ARG A 145 -12.82 -6.11 2.45
C ARG A 145 -11.49 -5.38 2.50
N HIS A 146 -11.42 -4.33 3.29
CA HIS A 146 -10.14 -3.65 3.55
C HIS A 146 -9.32 -4.55 4.48
N GLU A 147 -8.17 -4.98 4.00
CA GLU A 147 -7.31 -5.95 4.67
C GLU A 147 -5.94 -5.33 4.96
N VAL A 148 -5.20 -5.95 5.89
CA VAL A 148 -3.76 -5.75 6.06
C VAL A 148 -3.04 -6.98 5.55
N LEU A 149 -2.08 -6.82 4.66
CA LEU A 149 -1.21 -7.90 4.20
C LEU A 149 0.23 -7.70 4.66
N CYS A 150 1.05 -8.73 4.54
CA CYS A 150 2.47 -8.65 4.84
C CYS A 150 3.29 -8.57 3.56
N ALA A 151 3.96 -7.42 3.34
CA ALA A 151 4.84 -7.17 2.22
C ALA A 151 6.30 -7.17 2.70
N SER A 152 7.08 -8.17 2.28
CA SER A 152 8.48 -8.36 2.69
C SER A 152 8.70 -8.34 4.22
N GLY A 153 7.73 -8.84 5.00
CA GLY A 153 7.79 -8.81 6.47
C GLY A 153 7.13 -7.58 7.11
N LEU A 154 6.72 -6.59 6.32
CA LEU A 154 6.09 -5.37 6.80
C LEU A 154 4.55 -5.42 6.64
N PRO A 155 3.77 -5.22 7.73
CA PRO A 155 2.33 -5.08 7.64
C PRO A 155 1.93 -3.79 6.91
N VAL A 156 1.21 -3.89 5.80
CA VAL A 156 0.74 -2.74 5.02
C VAL A 156 -0.74 -2.86 4.68
N GLU A 157 -1.43 -1.73 4.57
CA GLU A 157 -2.83 -1.73 4.17
C GLU A 157 -2.99 -2.13 2.70
N THR A 158 -4.08 -2.81 2.40
CA THR A 158 -4.51 -3.07 1.03
C THR A 158 -5.22 -1.85 0.46
N PHE A 159 -5.38 -1.76 -0.86
CA PHE A 159 -6.08 -0.61 -1.42
C PHE A 159 -7.57 -0.69 -1.04
N ARG A 160 -8.06 0.37 -0.41
CA ARG A 160 -9.47 0.57 -0.07
C ARG A 160 -10.16 1.39 -1.17
N PRO A 161 -11.04 0.80 -1.99
CA PRO A 161 -11.84 1.57 -2.93
C PRO A 161 -12.78 2.50 -2.16
N ARG A 162 -12.83 3.77 -2.56
CA ARG A 162 -13.73 4.77 -1.99
C ARG A 162 -14.37 5.58 -3.11
N PRO A 163 -15.63 6.01 -2.98
CA PRO A 163 -16.30 6.79 -4.02
C PRO A 163 -15.54 8.06 -4.42
N ASP A 164 -14.96 8.78 -3.45
CA ASP A 164 -14.15 9.99 -3.67
C ASP A 164 -12.84 9.74 -4.45
N LEU A 165 -12.34 8.50 -4.44
CA LEU A 165 -11.16 8.10 -5.20
C LEU A 165 -11.51 7.65 -6.62
N LEU A 166 -12.77 7.25 -6.90
CA LEU A 166 -13.15 6.72 -8.20
C LEU A 166 -12.95 7.72 -9.35
N ASP A 167 -13.15 9.01 -9.08
CA ASP A 167 -12.94 10.08 -10.06
C ASP A 167 -11.47 10.36 -10.36
N ARG A 168 -10.53 9.82 -9.55
CA ARG A 168 -9.07 9.95 -9.76
C ARG A 168 -8.50 8.86 -10.67
N PHE A 169 -9.30 7.86 -11.00
CA PHE A 169 -8.93 6.82 -11.94
C PHE A 169 -9.41 7.15 -13.35
N ASP A 170 -8.72 6.65 -14.37
CA ASP A 170 -9.23 6.72 -15.74
C ASP A 170 -10.59 5.99 -15.87
N ALA A 171 -11.33 6.35 -16.92
CA ALA A 171 -12.69 5.84 -17.13
C ALA A 171 -12.78 4.30 -17.18
N GLY A 172 -11.76 3.63 -17.73
CA GLY A 172 -11.71 2.18 -17.82
C GLY A 172 -11.54 1.54 -16.44
N THR A 173 -10.56 2.02 -15.68
CA THR A 173 -10.30 1.59 -14.31
C THR A 173 -11.49 1.82 -13.39
N ARG A 174 -12.09 3.01 -13.47
CA ARG A 174 -13.30 3.35 -12.73
C ARG A 174 -14.45 2.40 -13.05
N LEU A 175 -14.68 2.10 -14.33
CA LEU A 175 -15.75 1.20 -14.75
C LEU A 175 -15.52 -0.21 -14.20
N GLU A 176 -14.29 -0.71 -14.21
CA GLU A 176 -13.96 -2.02 -13.65
C GLU A 176 -14.14 -2.09 -12.13
N LEU A 177 -13.65 -1.08 -11.41
CA LEU A 177 -13.85 -0.96 -9.96
C LEU A 177 -15.33 -0.97 -9.61
N VAL A 178 -16.12 -0.17 -10.30
CA VAL A 178 -17.58 -0.10 -10.10
C VAL A 178 -18.26 -1.43 -10.47
N ARG A 179 -17.83 -2.11 -11.53
CA ARG A 179 -18.40 -3.40 -11.94
C ARG A 179 -18.10 -4.49 -10.91
N ARG A 180 -16.90 -4.52 -10.34
CA ARG A 180 -16.49 -5.49 -9.32
C ARG A 180 -17.04 -5.15 -7.93
N PHE A 181 -17.19 -3.88 -7.62
CA PHE A 181 -17.65 -3.37 -6.33
C PHE A 181 -18.85 -2.42 -6.53
N PRO A 182 -20.02 -2.94 -6.95
CA PRO A 182 -21.18 -2.11 -7.28
C PRO A 182 -21.71 -1.30 -6.10
N ALA A 183 -21.44 -1.76 -4.88
CA ALA A 183 -21.82 -1.06 -3.65
C ALA A 183 -21.13 0.32 -3.50
N LEU A 184 -19.98 0.54 -4.16
CA LEU A 184 -19.31 1.85 -4.19
C LEU A 184 -20.16 2.96 -4.82
N ARG A 185 -21.16 2.62 -5.66
CA ARG A 185 -22.11 3.62 -6.18
C ARG A 185 -23.15 4.09 -5.17
N ARG A 186 -23.35 3.30 -4.09
CA ARG A 186 -24.50 3.47 -3.19
C ARG A 186 -24.12 4.11 -1.86
N SER A 187 -22.89 3.91 -1.39
CA SER A 187 -22.43 4.45 -0.10
C SER A 187 -20.91 4.43 0.02
N GLU A 188 -20.33 5.44 0.69
CA GLU A 188 -18.91 5.44 1.09
C GLU A 188 -18.58 4.36 2.13
N GLN A 189 -19.58 3.93 2.91
CA GLN A 189 -19.45 2.88 3.91
C GLN A 189 -19.56 1.48 3.32
N ALA A 190 -19.83 1.35 2.01
CA ALA A 190 -19.90 0.07 1.33
C ALA A 190 -18.62 -0.77 1.46
N PHE A 191 -17.50 -0.11 1.73
CA PHE A 191 -16.22 -0.74 1.97
C PHE A 191 -15.60 -0.12 3.24
N PRO A 192 -15.80 -0.70 4.44
CA PRO A 192 -15.39 -0.09 5.69
C PRO A 192 -13.87 0.08 5.79
N ALA A 193 -13.43 1.08 6.54
CA ALA A 193 -12.02 1.24 6.89
C ALA A 193 -11.55 0.10 7.82
N LEU A 194 -10.23 -0.07 7.93
CA LEU A 194 -9.69 -0.94 8.96
C LEU A 194 -10.02 -0.33 10.34
N PRO A 195 -10.29 -1.15 11.37
CA PRO A 195 -10.59 -0.67 12.72
C PRO A 195 -9.30 -0.27 13.48
N VAL A 196 -8.41 0.46 12.81
CA VAL A 196 -7.18 1.03 13.39
C VAL A 196 -7.09 2.50 12.96
N PRO A 197 -6.67 3.41 13.85
CA PRO A 197 -6.57 4.82 13.53
C PRO A 197 -5.46 5.08 12.50
N VAL A 198 -5.61 6.17 11.74
CA VAL A 198 -4.50 6.72 10.96
C VAL A 198 -3.68 7.59 11.90
N ALA A 199 -2.42 7.24 12.08
CA ALA A 199 -1.51 7.96 12.97
C ALA A 199 -0.94 9.20 12.28
N PRO A 200 -0.85 10.35 12.96
CA PRO A 200 -0.15 11.52 12.44
C PRO A 200 1.36 11.27 12.44
N ALA A 201 2.07 11.89 11.49
CA ALA A 201 3.54 11.80 11.40
C ALA A 201 4.23 12.19 12.71
N ALA A 202 3.72 13.21 13.41
CA ALA A 202 4.27 13.66 14.68
C ALA A 202 4.31 12.55 15.75
N SER A 203 3.28 11.69 15.81
CA SER A 203 3.21 10.61 16.80
C SER A 203 4.29 9.55 16.59
N TYR A 204 4.67 9.29 15.34
CA TYR A 204 5.80 8.40 15.02
C TYR A 204 7.15 9.06 15.33
N LEU A 205 7.32 10.32 14.94
CA LEU A 205 8.60 11.03 15.14
C LEU A 205 8.90 11.25 16.62
N ALA A 206 7.90 11.63 17.42
CA ALA A 206 8.05 11.82 18.86
C ALA A 206 8.43 10.52 19.60
N ALA A 207 7.97 9.36 19.11
CA ALA A 207 8.34 8.06 19.69
C ALA A 207 9.79 7.63 19.37
N MET A 208 10.48 8.34 18.47
CA MET A 208 11.87 8.05 18.07
C MET A 208 12.91 8.96 18.74
N GLU A 209 12.47 9.98 19.48
CA GLU A 209 13.31 10.83 20.34
C GLU A 209 13.53 10.19 21.71
#